data_AF-A0A6B0WCW0-F1
#
_entry.id   AF-A0A6B0WCW0-F1
#
_cell.length_a   1.000
_cell.length_b   1.000
_cell.length_c   1.000
_cell.angle_alpha   90.00
_cell.angle_beta   90.00
_cell.angle_gamma   90.00
#
_symmetry.space_group_name_H-M   'P 1'
#
loop_
_entity.id
_entity.type
_entity.pdbx_description
1 polymer ?
#
loop_
_entity_poly.entity_id
_entity_poly.type
_entity_poly.pdbx_seq_one_letter_code
_entity_poly.pdbx_strand_id
1 'polypeptide(L)' 'MIEVTAAAAKRIRDAMANDGVADGGLRVGVKAGGCSGFSYVFRWETEPRPDDEVFEADDMRIFVDPKSYKYLRGTVLD' A
#
# COMPACT_ATOMS: atom_id res chain seq x y z
N MET A 1 -4.15 -5.43 -11.33
CA MET A 1 -4.68 -5.97 -10.07
C MET A 1 -3.50 -6.28 -9.19
N ILE A 2 -3.55 -5.81 -7.94
CA ILE A 2 -2.65 -6.20 -6.86
C ILE A 2 -3.51 -7.04 -5.93
N GLU A 3 -2.97 -8.16 -5.44
CA GLU A 3 -3.65 -9.00 -4.47
C GLU A 3 -3.08 -8.73 -3.08
N VAL A 4 -3.94 -8.68 -2.07
CA VAL A 4 -3.55 -8.52 -0.67
C VAL A 4 -4.10 -9.73 0.08
N THR A 5 -3.22 -10.49 0.73
CA THR A 5 -3.66 -11.63 1.52
C THR A 5 -4.29 -11.18 2.83
N ALA A 6 -5.12 -12.04 3.43
CA ALA A 6 -5.68 -11.80 4.75
C ALA A 6 -4.58 -11.63 5.84
N ALA A 7 -3.43 -12.28 5.65
CA ALA A 7 -2.29 -12.14 6.57
C ALA A 7 -1.67 -10.73 6.47
N ALA A 8 -1.44 -10.23 5.26
CA ALA A 8 -0.98 -8.85 5.04
C ALA A 8 -1.98 -7.86 5.60
N ALA A 9 -3.27 -7.98 5.25
CA ALA A 9 -4.32 -7.09 5.72
C ALA A 9 -4.36 -7.04 7.25
N LYS A 10 -4.27 -8.20 7.92
CA LYS A 10 -4.19 -8.27 9.39
C LYS A 10 -2.97 -7.55 9.93
N ARG A 11 -1.77 -7.79 9.38
CA ARG A 11 -0.53 -7.15 9.84
C ARG A 11 -0.59 -5.63 9.69
N ILE A 12 -1.16 -5.16 8.59
CA ILE A 12 -1.29 -3.72 8.34
C ILE A 12 -2.26 -3.09 9.33
N ARG A 13 -3.41 -3.72 9.62
CA ARG A 13 -4.33 -3.26 10.67
C ARG A 13 -3.68 -3.22 12.04
N ASP A 14 -2.96 -4.28 12.42
CA ASP A 14 -2.25 -4.33 13.70
C ASP A 14 -1.22 -3.19 13.80
N ALA A 15 -0.51 -2.88 12.69
CA ALA A 15 0.43 -1.77 12.63
C ALA A 15 -0.26 -0.39 12.71
N MET A 16 -1.39 -0.19 12.00
CA MET A 16 -2.18 1.04 12.10
C MET A 16 -2.68 1.28 13.53
N ALA A 17 -3.16 0.23 14.21
CA ALA A 17 -3.61 0.32 15.58
C ALA A 17 -2.47 0.68 16.55
N ASN A 18 -1.29 0.10 16.36
CA ASN A 18 -0.11 0.41 17.18
C ASN A 18 0.39 1.85 16.98
N ASP A 19 0.28 2.38 15.76
CA ASP A 19 0.67 3.76 15.43
C ASP A 19 -0.44 4.78 15.74
N GLY A 20 -1.60 4.34 16.25
CA GLY A 20 -2.74 5.22 16.58
C GLY A 20 -3.46 5.79 15.36
N VAL A 21 -3.34 5.14 14.20
CA VAL A 21 -4.00 5.55 12.95
C VAL A 21 -5.41 4.96 12.93
N ALA A 22 -6.40 5.77 13.24
CA ALA A 22 -7.80 5.35 13.32
C ALA A 22 -8.49 5.20 11.95
N ASP A 23 -8.12 6.06 11.00
CA ASP A 23 -8.73 6.13 9.68
C ASP A 23 -7.65 6.17 8.60
N GLY A 24 -8.01 5.73 7.39
CA GLY A 24 -7.13 5.86 6.24
C GLY A 24 -6.86 4.56 5.52
N GLY A 25 -5.60 4.37 5.16
CA GLY A 25 -5.10 3.23 4.43
C GLY A 25 -3.58 3.26 4.31
N LEU A 26 -3.05 2.19 3.70
CA LEU A 26 -1.64 2.06 3.41
C LEU A 26 -1.36 2.50 1.98
N ARG A 27 -0.54 3.53 1.80
CA ARG A 27 0.07 3.82 0.51
C ARG A 27 1.22 2.87 0.25
N VAL A 28 1.19 2.21 -0.91
CA VAL A 28 2.28 1.38 -1.43
C VAL A 28 2.84 2.04 -2.67
N GLY A 29 4.12 2.40 -2.62
CA GLY A 29 4.84 3.04 -3.71
C GLY A 29 6.12 2.33 -4.07
N VAL A 30 6.64 2.61 -5.26
CA VAL A 30 7.96 2.18 -5.71
C VAL A 30 8.81 3.41 -5.95
N LYS A 31 9.90 3.53 -5.22
CA LYS A 31 10.90 4.58 -5.41
C LYS A 31 12.12 3.98 -6.11
N ALA A 32 12.65 4.68 -7.11
CA ALA A 32 13.96 4.36 -7.63
C ALA A 32 15.00 4.58 -6.50
N GLY A 33 15.66 3.51 -6.08
CA GLY A 33 16.84 3.58 -5.23
C GLY A 33 18.07 4.00 -6.05
N GLY A 34 19.22 4.06 -5.39
CA GLY A 34 20.52 4.33 -6.03
C GLY A 34 20.95 3.20 -6.98
N CYS A 35 22.27 2.97 -7.11
CA CYS A 35 22.85 2.01 -8.06
C CYS A 35 22.30 0.55 -8.01
N SER A 36 21.45 0.20 -7.05
CA SER A 36 21.03 -1.16 -6.73
C SER A 36 19.56 -1.50 -7.06
N GLY A 37 18.77 -0.56 -7.62
CA GLY A 37 17.42 -0.85 -8.12
C GLY A 37 16.27 -0.15 -7.38
N PHE A 38 15.05 -0.70 -7.49
CA PHE A 38 13.83 -0.12 -6.93
C PHE A 38 13.61 -0.53 -5.46
N SER A 39 12.97 0.32 -4.68
CA SER A 39 12.59 0.05 -3.28
C SER A 39 11.10 0.32 -3.07
N TYR A 40 10.47 -0.50 -2.23
CA TYR A 40 9.09 -0.28 -1.80
C TYR A 40 9.02 0.79 -0.73
N VAL A 41 7.97 1.60 -0.79
CA VAL A 41 7.66 2.65 0.17
C VAL A 41 6.28 2.39 0.73
N PHE A 42 6.20 2.34 2.05
CA PHE A 42 4.97 2.15 2.81
C PHE A 42 4.70 3.41 3.63
N ARG A 43 3.49 3.93 3.57
CA ARG A 43 3.11 5.13 4.33
C ARG A 43 1.63 5.10 4.69
N TRP A 44 1.29 5.48 5.92
CA TRP A 44 -0.08 5.77 6.32
C TRP A 44 -0.60 7.04 5.63
N GLU A 45 -1.76 6.95 5.02
CA GLU A 45 -2.43 8.08 4.40
C GLU A 45 -3.91 8.03 4.75
N THR A 46 -4.52 9.18 5.03
CA THR A 46 -5.94 9.24 5.44
C THR A 46 -6.89 9.11 4.24
N GLU A 47 -6.47 9.58 3.07
CA GLU A 47 -7.31 9.66 1.87
C GLU A 47 -6.52 9.30 0.61
N PRO A 48 -7.17 8.71 -0.42
CA PRO A 48 -6.56 8.52 -1.72
C PRO A 48 -6.31 9.88 -2.40
N ARG A 49 -5.30 9.93 -3.26
CA ARG A 49 -5.08 11.03 -4.19
C ARG A 49 -5.95 10.83 -5.43
N PRO A 50 -6.25 11.90 -6.21
CA PRO A 50 -7.16 11.82 -7.35
C PRO A 50 -6.82 10.75 -8.39
N ASP A 51 -5.54 10.48 -8.60
CA ASP A 51 -5.06 9.52 -9.59
C ASP A 51 -4.65 8.17 -8.99
N ASP A 52 -4.91 7.93 -7.70
CA ASP A 52 -4.54 6.66 -7.09
C ASP A 52 -5.44 5.52 -7.54
N GLU A 53 -4.83 4.36 -7.75
CA GLU A 53 -5.55 3.09 -7.74
C GLU A 53 -5.81 2.71 -6.28
N VAL A 54 -7.09 2.50 -5.95
CA VAL A 54 -7.54 2.14 -4.60
C VAL A 54 -7.97 0.68 -4.59
N PHE A 55 -7.39 -0.09 -3.67
CA PHE A 55 -7.76 -1.49 -3.44
C PHE A 55 -8.32 -1.64 -2.03
N GLU A 56 -9.40 -2.41 -1.88
CA GLU A 56 -10.00 -2.70 -0.58
C GLU A 56 -9.70 -4.15 -0.20
N ALA A 57 -9.26 -4.36 1.04
CA ALA A 57 -8.98 -5.69 1.59
C ALA A 57 -9.30 -5.69 3.09
N ASP A 58 -10.28 -6.52 3.51
CA ASP A 58 -10.67 -6.71 4.91
C ASP A 58 -10.75 -5.39 5.72
N ASP A 59 -11.62 -4.47 5.26
CA ASP A 59 -11.88 -3.13 5.84
C ASP A 59 -10.68 -2.15 5.84
N MET A 60 -9.63 -2.46 5.08
CA MET A 60 -8.49 -1.58 4.86
C MET A 60 -8.44 -1.11 3.40
N ARG A 61 -7.97 0.13 3.19
CA ARG A 61 -7.69 0.67 1.86
C ARG A 61 -6.18 0.64 1.58
N ILE A 62 -5.81 0.24 0.37
CA ILE A 62 -4.47 0.39 -0.19
C ILE A 62 -4.50 1.46 -1.26
N PHE A 63 -3.55 2.40 -1.23
CA PHE A 63 -3.41 3.45 -2.23
C PHE A 63 -2.13 3.25 -3.05
N VAL A 64 -2.24 3.26 -4.37
CA VAL A 64 -1.08 3.08 -5.25
C VAL A 64 -1.09 4.17 -6.32
N ASP A 65 -0.02 4.95 -6.38
CA ASP A 65 0.10 5.99 -7.41
C ASP A 65 0.32 5.36 -8.81
N PRO A 66 -0.08 6.03 -9.90
CA PRO A 66 0.00 5.47 -11.26
C PRO A 66 1.40 5.05 -11.70
N LYS A 67 2.45 5.70 -11.17
CA LYS A 67 3.83 5.36 -11.51
C LYS A 67 4.22 4.04 -10.85
N SER A 68 3.90 3.89 -9.56
CA SER A 68 4.15 2.68 -8.79
C SER A 68 3.30 1.50 -9.26
N TYR A 69 2.04 1.74 -9.66
CA TYR A 69 1.14 0.68 -10.11
C TYR A 69 1.70 -0.13 -11.29
N LYS A 70 2.44 0.51 -12.19
CA LYS A 70 3.11 -0.15 -13.32
C LYS A 70 4.09 -1.25 -12.89
N TYR A 71 4.71 -1.10 -11.73
CA TYR A 71 5.68 -2.04 -11.19
C TYR A 71 5.03 -3.06 -10.25
N LEU A 72 3.93 -2.70 -9.61
CA LEU A 72 3.21 -3.53 -8.63
C LEU A 72 2.11 -4.39 -9.28
N ARG A 73 1.74 -4.14 -10.53
CA ARG A 73 0.70 -4.92 -11.20
C ARG A 73 1.06 -6.41 -11.22
N GLY A 74 0.18 -7.24 -10.67
CA GLY A 74 0.36 -8.70 -10.58
C GLY A 74 1.13 -9.18 -9.36
N THR A 75 1.50 -8.28 -8.44
CA THR A 75 2.12 -8.68 -7.16
C THR A 75 1.07 -9.12 -6.15
N VAL A 76 1.47 -10.04 -5.27
CA VAL A 76 0.73 -10.42 -4.07
C VAL A 76 1.45 -9.81 -2.86
N LEU A 77 0.71 -9.06 -2.04
CA LEU A 77 1.16 -8.55 -0.76
C LEU A 77 0.74 -9.53 0.35
N ASP A 78 1.70 -10.07 1.10
CA ASP A 78 1.50 -11.12 2.12
C ASP A 78 2.12 -10.78 3.50
#